data_AF-A0A2H0XZ96-F1
#
_entry.id   AF-A0A2H0XZ96-F1
#
_cell.length_a   1.000
_cell.length_b   1.000
_cell.length_c   1.000
_cell.angle_alpha   90.00
_cell.angle_beta   90.00
_cell.angle_gamma   90.00
#
_symmetry.space_group_name_H-M   'P 1'
#
loop_
_entity.id
_entity.type
_entity.pdbx_description
1 polymer ?
#
loop_
_entity_poly.entity_id
_entity_poly.type
_entity_poly.pdbx_seq_one_letter_code
_entity_poly.pdbx_strand_id
1 'polypeptide(L)'
;MKEEKLPKEFKKYFWDVDFKKLSFKEHRDFVLSRLLSMGDLPAGRWLFNAARKQTIKSFVLNCGDPQLDKRSNNFWRIFFDLPAGRRPKGAV
;
A
#
# COMPACT_ATOMS: atom_id res chain seq x y z
N MET A 1 -1.42 24.91 7.13
CA MET A 1 -1.99 23.61 6.72
C MET A 1 -1.10 22.53 7.31
N LYS A 2 -1.60 21.64 8.17
CA LYS A 2 -0.75 20.63 8.82
C LYS A 2 -0.38 19.56 7.78
N GLU A 3 0.90 19.49 7.43
CA GLU A 3 1.46 18.37 6.66
C GLU A 3 1.30 17.10 7.51
N GLU A 4 0.42 16.18 7.11
CA GLU A 4 0.34 14.85 7.70
C GLU A 4 1.52 14.01 7.22
N LYS A 5 2.68 14.29 7.83
CA LYS A 5 3.91 13.52 7.65
C LYS A 5 3.73 12.11 8.20
N LEU A 6 4.44 11.18 7.59
CA LEU A 6 4.43 9.79 8.01
C LEU A 6 5.15 9.61 9.37
N PRO A 7 4.71 8.64 10.20
CA PRO A 7 5.43 8.26 11.40
C PRO A 7 6.90 7.93 11.10
N LYS A 8 7.83 8.46 11.92
CA LYS A 8 9.28 8.29 11.70
C LYS A 8 9.72 6.83 11.63
N GLU A 9 9.03 5.94 12.36
CA GLU A 9 9.25 4.49 12.34
C GLU A 9 9.08 3.85 10.95
N PHE A 10 8.32 4.48 10.05
CA PHE A 10 8.14 3.98 8.69
C PHE A 10 9.29 4.31 7.75
N LYS A 11 10.25 5.13 8.17
CA LYS A 11 11.43 5.46 7.36
C LYS A 11 12.14 4.20 6.84
N LYS A 12 12.11 3.10 7.61
CA LYS A 12 12.66 1.79 7.22
C LYS A 12 12.07 1.22 5.91
N TYR A 13 10.83 1.60 5.55
CA TYR A 13 10.17 1.16 4.32
C TYR A 13 10.48 2.05 3.11
N PHE A 14 11.08 3.23 3.30
CA PHE A 14 11.27 4.26 2.28
C PHE A 14 12.75 4.63 2.14
N TRP A 15 13.62 3.62 2.06
CA TRP A 15 15.07 3.78 2.04
C TRP A 15 15.62 4.41 0.73
N ASP A 16 14.83 4.40 -0.32
CA ASP A 16 15.15 4.84 -1.69
C ASP A 16 14.62 6.24 -2.03
N VAL A 17 13.92 6.90 -1.12
CA VAL A 17 13.33 8.24 -1.32
C VAL A 17 13.61 9.17 -0.16
N ASP A 18 13.49 10.47 -0.40
CA ASP A 18 13.57 11.46 0.67
C ASP A 18 12.31 11.43 1.56
N PHE A 19 12.39 10.67 2.66
CA PHE A 19 11.29 10.52 3.62
C PHE A 19 10.78 11.86 4.17
N LYS A 20 11.60 12.91 4.23
CA LYS A 20 11.17 14.22 4.77
C LYS A 20 10.16 14.93 3.87
N LYS A 21 10.19 14.64 2.57
CA LYS A 21 9.27 15.18 1.56
C LYS A 21 8.00 14.33 1.42
N LEU A 22 7.96 13.16 2.06
CA LEU A 22 6.87 12.21 1.91
C LEU A 22 5.71 12.56 2.83
N SER A 23 4.53 12.72 2.23
CA SER A 23 3.27 12.99 2.92
C SER A 23 2.22 11.96 2.50
N PHE A 24 1.42 11.46 3.45
CA PHE A 24 0.39 10.48 3.12
C PHE A 24 -0.70 11.06 2.23
N LYS A 25 -0.95 12.37 2.35
CA LYS A 25 -1.96 13.09 1.58
C LYS A 25 -1.61 13.17 0.10
N GLU A 26 -0.37 13.51 -0.23
CA GLU A 26 0.05 13.73 -1.63
C GLU A 26 0.57 12.45 -2.28
N HIS A 27 1.17 11.55 -1.49
CA HIS A 27 1.84 10.35 -1.99
C HIS A 27 1.09 9.07 -1.60
N ARG A 28 -0.24 9.16 -1.48
CA ARG A 28 -1.08 8.10 -0.91
C ARG A 28 -0.85 6.73 -1.55
N ASP A 29 -0.90 6.65 -2.87
CA ASP A 29 -0.79 5.38 -3.60
C ASP A 29 0.60 4.75 -3.45
N PHE A 30 1.65 5.57 -3.47
CA PHE A 30 3.01 5.11 -3.22
C PHE A 30 3.19 4.60 -1.79
N VAL A 31 2.64 5.31 -0.80
CA VAL A 31 2.68 4.84 0.60
C VAL A 31 1.87 3.55 0.78
N LEU A 32 0.68 3.47 0.16
CA LEU A 32 -0.16 2.27 0.18
C LEU A 32 0.60 1.09 -0.43
N SER A 33 1.17 1.25 -1.62
CA SER A 33 2.01 0.24 -2.28
C SER A 33 3.11 -0.26 -1.32
N ARG A 34 3.84 0.67 -0.69
CA ARG A 34 4.97 0.33 0.18
C ARG A 34 4.56 -0.44 1.42
N LEU A 35 3.57 0.07 2.16
CA LEU A 35 3.14 -0.52 3.43
C LEU A 35 2.34 -1.81 3.21
N LEU A 36 1.59 -1.93 2.12
CA LEU A 36 0.91 -3.18 1.78
C LEU A 36 1.89 -4.26 1.30
N SER A 37 3.04 -3.89 0.73
CA SER A 37 4.04 -4.87 0.26
C SER A 37 5.02 -5.31 1.35
N MET A 38 5.49 -4.37 2.18
CA MET A 38 6.59 -4.63 3.13
C MET A 38 6.25 -4.30 4.58
N GLY A 39 5.07 -3.73 4.85
CA GLY A 39 4.67 -3.31 6.18
C GLY A 39 4.51 -4.47 7.15
N ASP A 40 4.81 -4.21 8.42
CA ASP A 40 4.52 -5.12 9.53
C ASP A 40 3.10 -4.86 10.07
N LEU A 41 2.71 -5.60 11.12
CA LEU A 41 1.41 -5.45 11.77
C LEU A 41 1.15 -4.00 12.27
N PRO A 42 2.10 -3.32 12.95
CA PRO A 42 1.97 -1.90 13.26
C PRO A 42 1.70 -1.02 12.04
N ALA A 43 2.46 -1.19 10.95
CA ALA A 43 2.27 -0.42 9.72
C ALA A 43 0.89 -0.65 9.11
N GLY A 44 0.43 -1.92 9.08
CA GLY A 44 -0.91 -2.27 8.62
C GLY A 44 -2.00 -1.61 9.49
N ARG A 45 -1.88 -1.68 10.82
CA ARG A 45 -2.84 -1.06 11.74
C ARG A 45 -2.90 0.46 11.57
N TRP A 46 -1.75 1.09 11.40
CA TRP A 46 -1.71 2.51 11.08
C TRP A 46 -2.41 2.82 9.76
N LEU A 47 -2.19 2.01 8.73
CA LEU A 47 -2.79 2.21 7.42
C LEU A 47 -4.33 2.18 7.47
N PHE A 48 -4.90 1.24 8.23
CA PHE A 48 -6.35 1.16 8.45
C PHE A 48 -6.93 2.31 9.27
N ASN A 49 -6.10 3.01 10.06
CA ASN A 49 -6.51 4.23 10.76
C ASN A 49 -6.35 5.48 9.88
N ALA A 50 -5.28 5.53 9.07
CA ALA A 50 -4.93 6.68 8.23
C ALA A 50 -5.79 6.78 6.97
N ALA A 51 -6.28 5.66 6.45
CA ALA A 51 -7.16 5.62 5.28
C ALA A 51 -8.44 4.83 5.55
N ARG A 52 -9.52 5.25 4.88
CA ARG A 52 -10.76 4.48 4.88
C ARG A 52 -10.49 3.10 4.26
N LYS A 53 -11.07 2.05 4.86
CA LYS A 53 -10.99 0.68 4.33
C LYS A 53 -11.33 0.62 2.82
N GLN A 54 -12.32 1.39 2.38
CA GLN A 54 -12.71 1.46 0.97
C GLN A 54 -11.60 2.00 0.06
N THR A 55 -10.83 2.98 0.53
CA THR A 55 -9.68 3.52 -0.21
C THR A 55 -8.61 2.45 -0.42
N ILE A 56 -8.31 1.67 0.62
CA ILE A 56 -7.34 0.57 0.54
C ILE A 56 -7.86 -0.53 -0.41
N LYS A 57 -9.14 -0.91 -0.29
CA LYS A 57 -9.78 -1.87 -1.20
C LYS A 57 -9.71 -1.41 -2.66
N SER A 58 -10.09 -0.17 -2.93
CA SER A 58 -10.05 0.41 -4.28
C SER A 58 -8.62 0.47 -4.83
N PHE A 59 -7.63 0.80 -4.00
CA PHE A 59 -6.22 0.74 -4.40
C PHE A 59 -5.82 -0.69 -4.80
N VAL A 60 -6.12 -1.70 -3.97
CA VAL A 60 -5.80 -3.10 -4.27
C VAL A 60 -6.52 -3.59 -5.53
N LEU A 61 -7.77 -3.18 -5.74
CA LEU A 61 -8.56 -3.57 -6.91
C LEU A 61 -8.08 -2.92 -8.21
N ASN A 62 -7.77 -1.62 -8.18
CA ASN A 62 -7.54 -0.82 -9.38
C ASN A 62 -6.06 -0.62 -9.71
N CYS A 63 -5.20 -0.58 -8.69
CA CYS A 63 -3.78 -0.24 -8.79
C CYS A 63 -2.85 -1.35 -8.28
N GLY A 64 -3.39 -2.36 -7.57
CA GLY A 64 -2.59 -3.43 -6.96
C GLY A 64 -1.70 -4.17 -7.96
N ASP A 65 -2.12 -4.27 -9.21
CA ASP A 65 -1.27 -4.60 -10.35
C ASP A 65 -1.05 -3.32 -11.17
N PRO A 66 0.18 -2.81 -11.38
CA PRO A 66 1.52 -3.38 -11.09
C PRO A 66 2.15 -2.89 -9.76
N GLN A 67 1.42 -2.19 -8.90
CA GLN A 67 2.04 -1.50 -7.76
C GLN A 67 2.39 -2.40 -6.56
N LEU A 68 1.85 -3.61 -6.49
CA LEU A 68 2.19 -4.60 -5.48
C LEU A 68 2.86 -5.80 -6.15
N ASP A 69 3.79 -6.43 -5.43
CA ASP A 69 4.27 -7.74 -5.86
C ASP A 69 3.12 -8.76 -5.85
N LYS A 70 3.25 -9.84 -6.63
CA LYS A 70 2.20 -10.85 -6.81
C LYS A 70 1.72 -11.44 -5.50
N ARG A 71 2.63 -11.67 -4.54
CA ARG A 71 2.30 -12.30 -3.26
C ARG A 71 1.44 -11.36 -2.42
N SER A 72 1.88 -10.12 -2.26
CA SER A 72 1.16 -9.10 -1.51
C SER A 72 -0.19 -8.78 -2.13
N ASN A 73 -0.24 -8.62 -3.46
CA ASN A 73 -1.49 -8.36 -4.18
C ASN A 73 -2.52 -9.48 -3.94
N ASN A 74 -2.10 -10.75 -4.07
CA ASN A 74 -2.98 -11.89 -3.85
C ASN A 74 -3.46 -11.97 -2.39
N PHE A 75 -2.55 -11.78 -1.42
CA PHE A 75 -2.91 -11.77 -0.01
C PHE A 75 -4.01 -10.74 0.29
N TRP A 76 -3.83 -9.49 -0.14
CA TRP A 76 -4.81 -8.43 0.13
C TRP A 76 -6.14 -8.66 -0.58
N ARG A 77 -6.13 -9.31 -1.73
CA ARG A 77 -7.36 -9.62 -2.48
C ARG A 77 -8.17 -10.70 -1.79
N ILE A 78 -7.51 -11.73 -1.26
CA ILE A 78 -8.14 -12.73 -0.39
C ILE A 78 -8.67 -12.05 0.88
N PHE A 79 -7.84 -11.24 1.55
CA PHE A 79 -8.21 -10.56 2.80
C PHE A 79 -9.44 -9.65 2.65
N PHE A 80 -9.56 -8.97 1.52
CA PHE A 80 -10.67 -8.05 1.26
C PHE A 80 -11.86 -8.67 0.52
N ASP A 81 -11.78 -9.95 0.17
CA ASP A 81 -12.72 -10.67 -0.67
C ASP A 81 -12.94 -9.95 -2.03
N LEU A 82 -11.85 -9.75 -2.75
CA LEU A 82 -11.81 -9.12 -4.07
C LEU A 82 -11.60 -10.19 -5.16
N PRO A 83 -12.11 -9.98 -6.40
CA PRO A 83 -11.93 -10.91 -7.54
C PRO A 83 -10.46 -11.25 -7.78
N ALA A 84 -10.10 -12.25 -8.60
CA ALA A 84 -8.69 -12.57 -8.96
C ALA A 84 -8.02 -11.51 -9.86
N GLY A 85 -6.69 -11.42 -9.83
CA GLY A 85 -5.93 -10.30 -10.38
C GLY A 85 -5.66 -10.49 -11.85
N ARG A 86 -5.14 -9.44 -12.49
CA ARG A 86 -4.25 -9.55 -13.67
C ARG A 86 -3.45 -10.85 -13.68
N ARG A 87 -3.94 -11.96 -14.26
CA ARG A 87 -3.04 -13.07 -14.60
C ARG A 87 -2.28 -12.61 -15.84
N PRO A 88 -0.94 -12.50 -15.81
CA PRO A 88 -0.19 -12.20 -17.02
C PRO A 88 -0.51 -13.30 -18.03
N LYS A 89 -0.91 -12.90 -19.25
CA LYS A 89 -1.06 -13.85 -20.36
C LYS A 89 0.30 -14.51 -20.57
N GLY A 90 0.39 -15.83 -20.37
CA GLY A 90 1.60 -16.61 -20.64
C GLY A 90 2.32 -17.23 -19.43
N ALA A 91 1.73 -17.27 -18.24
CA ALA A 91 2.21 -18.17 -17.20
C ALA A 91 1.73 -19.60 -17.51
N VAL A 92 2.54 -20.34 -18.27
CA VAL A 92 2.50 -21.81 -18.41
C VAL A 92 3.59 -22.38 -17.52
#